data_AF-A0A7Z9FVV0-F1
#
_entry.id   AF-A0A7Z9FVV0-F1
#
_cell.length_a   1.000
_cell.length_b   1.000
_cell.length_c   1.000
_cell.angle_alpha   90.00
_cell.angle_beta   90.00
_cell.angle_gamma   90.00
#
_symmetry.space_group_name_H-M   'P 1'
#
loop_
_entity.id
_entity.type
_entity.pdbx_description
1 polymer ?
#
loop_
_entity_poly.entity_id
_entity_poly.type
_entity_poly.pdbx_seq_one_letter_code
_entity_poly.pdbx_strand_id
1 'polypeptide(L)'
;MLSRNGEPFFGVPCYAEPETQELMLKHVRDVLDRGVDDLAITFFTHVQHQGTDRPNHYGFNPSLAEAYKKKHNIDPRQRSFDESNLASVIGDTYTGFLRRLHKETSQRGQRLIACTTPDGQWGWGGSGGQQLWDCYNDSGSMPVIAPNCSIELQWRQWVQEKIVDGLLVSVPPADSVIQCQKMRSETDVPILLWRKVDPAVTSDQFSLFEDEAIFVGEKKVDGYVVHAMFIWMKNAPRFGDYPPKLWHLIRCATGENSVHMV
;
A
#
# COMPACT_ATOMS: atom_id res chain seq x y z
N MET A 1 -13.27 6.33 -8.77
CA MET A 1 -14.52 6.48 -7.99
C MET A 1 -15.28 7.71 -8.51
N LEU A 2 -16.59 7.83 -8.27
CA LEU A 2 -17.37 9.00 -8.67
C LEU A 2 -17.93 9.78 -7.48
N SER A 3 -18.07 11.09 -7.65
CA SER A 3 -18.85 11.94 -6.76
C SER A 3 -20.34 11.76 -6.96
N ARG A 4 -21.15 12.33 -6.05
CA ARG A 4 -22.61 12.32 -6.17
C ARG A 4 -23.11 13.02 -7.45
N ASN A 5 -22.32 13.97 -7.96
CA ASN A 5 -22.60 14.70 -9.20
C ASN A 5 -21.92 14.06 -10.44
N GLY A 6 -21.25 12.91 -10.28
CA GLY A 6 -20.57 12.20 -11.37
C GLY A 6 -19.15 12.66 -11.66
N GLU A 7 -18.54 13.49 -10.81
CA GLU A 7 -17.15 13.93 -10.98
C GLU A 7 -16.19 12.76 -10.66
N PRO A 8 -15.18 12.49 -11.51
CA PRO A 8 -14.25 11.39 -11.28
C PRO A 8 -13.18 11.74 -10.25
N PHE A 9 -12.90 10.80 -9.34
CA PHE A 9 -11.67 10.77 -8.57
C PHE A 9 -10.57 10.19 -9.44
N PHE A 10 -9.56 10.99 -9.78
CA PHE A 10 -8.46 10.56 -10.65
C PHE A 10 -7.43 9.70 -9.92
N GLY A 11 -6.86 8.74 -10.65
CA GLY A 11 -5.69 7.93 -10.27
C GLY A 11 -5.84 6.98 -9.06
N VAL A 12 -7.06 6.71 -8.61
CA VAL A 12 -7.38 5.59 -7.71
C VAL A 12 -8.42 4.68 -8.38
N PRO A 13 -8.07 3.42 -8.72
CA PRO A 13 -9.01 2.45 -9.26
C PRO A 13 -10.16 2.19 -8.28
N CYS A 14 -11.39 2.08 -8.79
CA CYS A 14 -12.51 1.63 -7.97
C CYS A 14 -12.72 0.13 -8.18
N TYR A 15 -12.29 -0.69 -7.22
CA TYR A 15 -12.43 -2.15 -7.31
C TYR A 15 -13.86 -2.63 -7.14
N ALA A 16 -14.84 -1.76 -6.89
CA ALA A 16 -16.25 -2.12 -7.02
C ALA A 16 -16.68 -2.28 -8.49
N GLU A 17 -15.99 -1.63 -9.43
CA GLU A 17 -16.34 -1.66 -10.86
C GLU A 17 -15.76 -2.91 -11.55
N PRO A 18 -16.61 -3.79 -12.13
CA PRO A 18 -16.14 -5.01 -12.79
C PRO A 18 -15.13 -4.76 -13.91
N GLU A 19 -15.36 -3.75 -14.75
CA GLU A 19 -14.49 -3.40 -15.87
C GLU A 19 -13.11 -2.92 -15.40
N THR A 20 -13.06 -2.23 -14.24
CA THR A 20 -11.80 -1.84 -13.60
C THR A 20 -11.03 -3.08 -13.17
N GLN A 21 -11.70 -4.06 -12.54
CA GLN A 21 -11.04 -5.31 -12.15
C GLN A 21 -10.54 -6.09 -13.37
N GLU A 22 -11.30 -6.18 -14.46
CA GLU A 22 -10.87 -6.86 -15.68
C GLU A 22 -9.64 -6.20 -16.31
N LEU A 23 -9.63 -4.88 -16.37
CA LEU A 23 -8.48 -4.14 -16.90
C LEU A 23 -7.24 -4.36 -16.05
N MET A 24 -7.37 -4.30 -14.73
CA MET A 24 -6.24 -4.56 -13.82
C MET A 24 -5.74 -5.99 -13.93
N LEU A 25 -6.64 -6.99 -14.03
CA LEU A 25 -6.24 -8.38 -14.25
C LEU A 25 -5.53 -8.59 -15.58
N LYS A 26 -5.97 -7.90 -16.65
CA LYS A 26 -5.27 -7.94 -17.94
C LYS A 26 -3.82 -7.47 -17.79
N HIS A 27 -3.58 -6.37 -17.10
CA HIS A 27 -2.23 -5.87 -16.86
C HIS A 27 -1.41 -6.81 -15.96
N VAL A 28 -2.02 -7.35 -14.91
CA VAL A 28 -1.35 -8.32 -14.03
C VAL A 28 -0.94 -9.56 -14.81
N ARG A 29 -1.82 -10.13 -15.63
CA ARG A 29 -1.48 -11.30 -16.46
C ARG A 29 -0.30 -11.02 -17.38
N ASP A 30 -0.28 -9.86 -18.05
CA ASP A 30 0.86 -9.45 -18.89
C ASP A 30 2.18 -9.36 -18.10
N VAL A 31 2.15 -8.92 -16.83
CA VAL A 31 3.34 -8.93 -15.96
C VAL A 31 3.73 -10.36 -15.56
N LEU A 32 2.77 -11.18 -15.14
CA LEU A 32 3.03 -12.56 -14.72
C LEU A 32 3.58 -13.41 -15.86
N ASP A 33 3.06 -13.23 -17.08
CA ASP A 33 3.46 -13.96 -18.28
C ASP A 33 4.89 -13.61 -18.74
N ARG A 34 5.50 -12.55 -18.20
CA ARG A 34 6.92 -12.20 -18.41
C ARG A 34 7.88 -12.96 -17.49
N GLY A 35 7.37 -13.81 -16.61
CA GLY A 35 8.19 -14.69 -15.77
C GLY A 35 8.77 -14.03 -14.52
N VAL A 36 8.07 -13.06 -13.93
CA VAL A 36 8.40 -12.57 -12.59
C VAL A 36 8.24 -13.70 -11.55
N ASP A 37 9.01 -13.67 -10.47
CA ASP A 37 8.92 -14.71 -9.43
C ASP A 37 7.62 -14.62 -8.63
N ASP A 38 7.25 -13.41 -8.21
CA ASP A 38 6.09 -13.14 -7.36
C ASP A 38 5.47 -11.78 -7.72
N LEU A 39 4.24 -11.55 -7.26
CA LEU A 39 3.51 -10.30 -7.48
C LEU A 39 3.31 -9.54 -6.17
N ALA A 40 3.86 -8.34 -6.08
CA ALA A 40 3.50 -7.37 -5.04
C ALA A 40 2.52 -6.32 -5.60
N ILE A 41 1.37 -6.13 -4.95
CA ILE A 41 0.39 -5.08 -5.31
C ILE A 41 0.36 -3.98 -4.24
N THR A 42 0.34 -2.72 -4.69
CA THR A 42 0.42 -1.54 -3.81
C THR A 42 -0.64 -0.49 -4.13
N PHE A 43 -0.87 0.42 -3.19
CA PHE A 43 -1.79 1.55 -3.31
C PHE A 43 -1.08 2.87 -3.58
N PHE A 44 0.20 2.83 -3.94
CA PHE A 44 0.95 4.04 -4.21
C PHE A 44 0.51 4.65 -5.53
N THR A 45 0.05 5.90 -5.45
CA THR A 45 -0.39 6.66 -6.60
C THR A 45 0.19 8.06 -6.53
N HIS A 46 0.70 8.58 -7.64
CA HIS A 46 1.28 9.94 -7.70
C HIS A 46 0.23 11.05 -7.62
N VAL A 47 -1.01 10.69 -7.33
CA VAL A 47 -2.13 11.62 -7.21
C VAL A 47 -2.76 11.57 -5.82
N GLN A 48 -2.04 11.11 -4.78
CA GLN A 48 -2.54 11.11 -3.39
C GLN A 48 -2.99 12.48 -2.90
N HIS A 49 -2.36 13.56 -3.39
CA HIS A 49 -2.77 14.94 -3.13
C HIS A 49 -3.97 15.38 -3.98
N GLN A 50 -4.27 14.69 -5.08
CA GLN A 50 -5.39 15.02 -5.96
C GLN A 50 -6.65 14.39 -5.39
N GLY A 51 -7.69 15.21 -5.23
CA GLY A 51 -8.91 14.82 -4.56
C GLY A 51 -9.45 16.00 -3.78
N THR A 52 -10.10 15.72 -2.67
CA THR A 52 -10.72 16.76 -1.85
C THR A 52 -10.75 16.34 -0.39
N ASP A 53 -10.61 17.33 0.49
CA ASP A 53 -10.81 17.19 1.93
C ASP A 53 -12.30 17.24 2.30
N ARG A 54 -13.19 17.38 1.31
CA ARG A 54 -14.63 17.45 1.55
C ARG A 54 -15.16 16.05 1.92
N PRO A 55 -15.83 15.91 3.07
CA PRO A 55 -16.51 14.67 3.41
C PRO A 55 -17.61 14.39 2.38
N ASN A 56 -17.87 13.11 2.13
CA ASN A 56 -18.89 12.61 1.20
C ASN A 56 -18.75 13.13 -0.24
N HIS A 57 -17.53 13.45 -0.68
CA HIS A 57 -17.36 13.88 -2.07
C HIS A 57 -17.30 12.70 -3.03
N TYR A 58 -16.78 11.52 -2.64
CA TYR A 58 -16.62 10.37 -3.54
C TYR A 58 -17.18 9.06 -2.95
N GLY A 59 -17.34 8.06 -3.82
CA GLY A 59 -17.83 6.73 -3.45
C GLY A 59 -19.27 6.44 -3.90
N PHE A 60 -19.82 7.22 -4.83
CA PHE A 60 -21.22 7.15 -5.26
C PHE A 60 -21.42 6.50 -6.64
N ASN A 61 -20.38 5.93 -7.22
CA ASN A 61 -20.51 5.19 -8.47
C ASN A 61 -21.47 4.00 -8.30
N PRO A 62 -22.24 3.62 -9.34
CA PRO A 62 -23.34 2.66 -9.21
C PRO A 62 -22.93 1.35 -8.52
N SER A 63 -21.81 0.76 -8.92
CA SER A 63 -21.38 -0.53 -8.38
C SER A 63 -21.05 -0.47 -6.88
N LEU A 64 -20.44 0.62 -6.42
CA LEU A 64 -20.13 0.81 -5.00
C LEU A 64 -21.40 1.14 -4.19
N ALA A 65 -22.31 1.94 -4.75
CA ALA A 65 -23.60 2.24 -4.11
C ALA A 65 -24.47 0.96 -3.96
N GLU A 66 -24.49 0.09 -4.96
CA GLU A 66 -25.18 -1.20 -4.87
C GLU A 66 -24.49 -2.16 -3.87
N ALA A 67 -23.15 -2.17 -3.80
CA ALA A 67 -22.42 -2.92 -2.79
C ALA A 67 -22.77 -2.44 -1.36
N TYR A 68 -22.80 -1.12 -1.15
CA TYR A 68 -23.21 -0.52 0.13
C TYR A 68 -24.66 -0.87 0.48
N LYS A 69 -25.57 -0.72 -0.49
CA LYS A 69 -26.99 -1.05 -0.32
C LYS A 69 -27.20 -2.51 0.01
N LYS A 70 -26.45 -3.43 -0.62
CA LYS A 70 -26.51 -4.85 -0.31
C LYS A 70 -26.05 -5.15 1.12
N LYS A 71 -25.01 -4.46 1.62
CA LYS A 71 -24.46 -4.69 2.97
C LYS A 71 -25.29 -4.03 4.08
N HIS A 72 -25.83 -2.83 3.83
CA HIS A 72 -26.45 -1.99 4.87
C HIS A 72 -27.94 -1.69 4.65
N ASN A 73 -28.54 -2.22 3.57
CA ASN A 73 -29.95 -2.02 3.21
C ASN A 73 -30.35 -0.54 3.02
N ILE A 74 -29.38 0.32 2.66
CA ILE A 74 -29.56 1.76 2.42
C ILE A 74 -28.83 2.15 1.14
N ASP A 75 -29.47 2.93 0.26
CA ASP A 75 -28.79 3.55 -0.87
C ASP A 75 -28.09 4.86 -0.41
N PRO A 76 -26.74 4.92 -0.40
CA PRO A 76 -26.02 6.10 0.09
C PRO A 76 -26.24 7.34 -0.80
N ARG A 77 -26.79 7.18 -2.01
CA ARG A 77 -27.15 8.28 -2.93
C ARG A 77 -28.48 8.94 -2.57
N GLN A 78 -29.33 8.27 -1.78
CA GLN A 78 -30.70 8.73 -1.50
C GLN A 78 -30.94 9.10 -0.03
N ARG A 79 -30.12 8.58 0.89
CA ARG A 79 -30.30 8.79 2.33
C ARG A 79 -28.96 9.12 3.00
N SER A 80 -29.02 9.61 4.24
CA SER A 80 -27.86 9.65 5.11
C SER A 80 -27.34 8.22 5.32
N PHE A 81 -26.02 8.10 5.44
CA PHE A 81 -25.33 6.83 5.60
C PHE A 81 -24.15 7.03 6.55
N ASP A 82 -23.64 5.94 7.12
CA ASP A 82 -22.44 5.99 7.96
C ASP A 82 -21.20 5.94 7.06
N GLU A 83 -20.36 6.96 7.18
CA GLU A 83 -19.13 7.12 6.39
C GLU A 83 -18.11 6.03 6.69
N SER A 84 -18.06 5.54 7.94
CA SER A 84 -17.14 4.46 8.35
C SER A 84 -17.49 3.15 7.65
N ASN A 85 -18.77 2.92 7.39
CA ASN A 85 -19.23 1.78 6.61
C ASN A 85 -18.79 1.87 5.14
N LEU A 86 -18.54 3.06 4.59
CA LEU A 86 -18.12 3.21 3.19
C LEU A 86 -16.69 2.69 2.99
N ALA A 87 -15.75 3.05 3.87
CA ALA A 87 -14.38 2.53 3.85
C ALA A 87 -14.35 1.00 3.91
N SER A 88 -15.22 0.42 4.75
CA SER A 88 -15.38 -1.03 4.89
C SER A 88 -15.93 -1.70 3.62
N VAL A 89 -16.94 -1.11 2.97
CA VAL A 89 -17.47 -1.62 1.69
C VAL A 89 -16.42 -1.53 0.59
N ILE A 90 -15.63 -0.45 0.53
CA ILE A 90 -14.52 -0.35 -0.42
C ILE A 90 -13.49 -1.45 -0.12
N GLY A 91 -13.17 -1.68 1.15
CA GLY A 91 -12.34 -2.79 1.62
C GLY A 91 -12.82 -4.14 1.11
N ASP A 92 -14.11 -4.46 1.31
CA ASP A 92 -14.72 -5.71 0.83
C ASP A 92 -14.54 -5.90 -0.68
N THR A 93 -14.72 -4.83 -1.47
CA THR A 93 -14.57 -4.88 -2.93
C THR A 93 -13.12 -5.15 -3.35
N TYR A 94 -12.15 -4.54 -2.66
CA TYR A 94 -10.73 -4.79 -2.90
C TYR A 94 -10.33 -6.20 -2.45
N THR A 95 -10.82 -6.66 -1.30
CA THR A 95 -10.64 -8.05 -0.83
C THR A 95 -11.18 -9.04 -1.86
N GLY A 96 -12.33 -8.75 -2.47
CA GLY A 96 -12.87 -9.50 -3.61
C GLY A 96 -11.91 -9.55 -4.79
N PHE A 97 -11.30 -8.43 -5.16
CA PHE A 97 -10.29 -8.35 -6.21
C PHE A 97 -9.00 -9.11 -5.86
N LEU A 98 -8.52 -9.05 -4.61
CA LEU A 98 -7.36 -9.83 -4.15
C LEU A 98 -7.59 -11.34 -4.30
N ARG A 99 -8.80 -11.85 -4.03
CA ARG A 99 -9.12 -13.28 -4.28
C ARG A 99 -8.94 -13.65 -5.77
N ARG A 100 -9.28 -12.73 -6.68
CA ARG A 100 -9.08 -12.94 -8.11
C ARG A 100 -7.61 -12.93 -8.48
N LEU A 101 -6.83 -12.01 -7.92
CA LEU A 101 -5.38 -11.96 -8.11
C LEU A 101 -4.69 -13.22 -7.58
N HIS A 102 -5.04 -13.66 -6.39
CA HIS A 102 -4.48 -14.88 -5.80
C HIS A 102 -4.76 -16.11 -6.66
N LYS A 103 -5.95 -16.19 -7.28
CA LYS A 103 -6.24 -17.24 -8.25
C LYS A 103 -5.30 -17.18 -9.46
N GLU A 104 -5.01 -16.00 -10.00
CA GLU A 104 -4.09 -15.85 -11.14
C GLU A 104 -2.65 -16.24 -10.79
N THR A 105 -2.17 -15.83 -9.61
CA THR A 105 -0.80 -16.10 -9.16
C THR A 105 -0.62 -17.56 -8.75
N SER A 106 -1.55 -18.13 -7.98
CA SER A 106 -1.49 -19.53 -7.51
C SER A 106 -1.54 -20.53 -8.67
N GLN A 107 -2.31 -20.27 -9.72
CA GLN A 107 -2.32 -21.09 -10.95
C GLN A 107 -0.97 -21.15 -11.65
N ARG A 108 -0.11 -20.15 -11.43
CA ARG A 108 1.24 -20.05 -11.98
C ARG A 108 2.32 -20.44 -10.98
N GLY A 109 1.95 -20.85 -9.76
CA GLY A 109 2.89 -21.15 -8.68
C GLY A 109 3.60 -19.92 -8.11
N GLN A 110 3.05 -18.71 -8.32
CA GLN A 110 3.60 -17.44 -7.86
C GLN A 110 2.86 -16.96 -6.60
N ARG A 111 3.54 -16.20 -5.74
CA ARG A 111 2.96 -15.65 -4.51
C ARG A 111 2.31 -14.29 -4.75
N LEU A 112 1.21 -14.01 -4.06
CA LEU A 112 0.60 -12.69 -3.98
C LEU A 112 0.98 -12.00 -2.67
N ILE A 113 1.67 -10.86 -2.78
CA ILE A 113 2.04 -10.01 -1.66
C ILE A 113 1.19 -8.74 -1.73
N ALA A 114 0.37 -8.48 -0.71
CA ALA A 114 -0.51 -7.31 -0.68
C ALA A 114 0.02 -6.23 0.25
N CYS A 115 -0.01 -4.97 -0.22
CA CYS A 115 0.30 -3.82 0.60
C CYS A 115 -0.75 -3.62 1.70
N THR A 116 -0.29 -3.34 2.92
CA THR A 116 -1.13 -2.99 4.07
C THR A 116 -0.41 -2.04 5.03
N THR A 117 -1.14 -1.61 6.06
CA THR A 117 -0.64 -0.89 7.23
C THR A 117 -1.00 -1.71 8.49
N PRO A 118 -0.35 -1.47 9.64
CA PRO A 118 -0.65 -2.20 10.88
C PRO A 118 -2.11 -2.07 11.35
N ASP A 119 -2.70 -0.88 11.19
CA ASP A 119 -4.07 -0.56 11.54
C ASP A 119 -5.09 -0.90 10.44
N GLY A 120 -4.63 -1.33 9.27
CA GLY A 120 -5.50 -1.69 8.15
C GLY A 120 -6.26 -0.50 7.57
N GLN A 121 -5.68 0.71 7.62
CA GLN A 121 -6.28 1.92 7.06
C GLN A 121 -5.36 2.53 6.01
N TRP A 122 -5.94 2.91 4.87
CA TRP A 122 -5.22 3.67 3.85
C TRP A 122 -6.09 4.78 3.29
N GLY A 123 -5.50 5.94 3.07
CA GLY A 123 -6.18 7.14 2.60
C GLY A 123 -5.75 7.58 1.20
N TRP A 124 -6.64 8.25 0.50
CA TRP A 124 -6.35 8.96 -0.75
C TRP A 124 -7.02 10.34 -0.76
N GLY A 125 -6.39 11.27 -1.47
CA GLY A 125 -6.98 12.56 -1.81
C GLY A 125 -6.75 13.65 -0.77
N GLY A 126 -6.62 14.87 -1.28
CA GLY A 126 -6.52 16.08 -0.47
C GLY A 126 -5.28 16.12 0.44
N SER A 127 -5.38 16.90 1.52
CA SER A 127 -4.31 17.06 2.50
C SER A 127 -4.08 15.78 3.32
N GLY A 128 -5.12 15.01 3.62
CA GLY A 128 -5.01 13.75 4.37
C GLY A 128 -4.20 12.69 3.64
N GLY A 129 -4.42 12.52 2.32
CA GLY A 129 -3.63 11.62 1.49
C GLY A 129 -2.16 12.02 1.40
N GLN A 130 -1.88 13.34 1.31
CA GLN A 130 -0.50 13.85 1.31
C GLN A 130 0.19 13.67 2.68
N GLN A 131 -0.50 13.96 3.78
CA GLN A 131 0.07 13.76 5.11
C GLN A 131 0.33 12.29 5.42
N LEU A 132 -0.51 11.38 4.91
CA LEU A 132 -0.29 9.94 5.06
C LEU A 132 0.97 9.51 4.32
N TRP A 133 1.15 10.07 3.11
CA TRP A 133 2.36 9.90 2.34
C TRP A 133 3.60 10.39 3.11
N ASP A 134 3.55 11.60 3.67
CA ASP A 134 4.64 12.18 4.46
C ASP A 134 4.91 11.37 5.74
N CYS A 135 3.87 10.78 6.34
CA CYS A 135 3.98 9.94 7.53
C CYS A 135 4.80 8.66 7.26
N TYR A 136 4.50 7.95 6.16
CA TYR A 136 5.18 6.69 5.85
C TYR A 136 6.58 6.85 5.27
N ASN A 137 6.88 7.98 4.64
CA ASN A 137 8.17 8.20 3.98
C ASN A 137 9.07 9.16 4.74
N ASP A 138 8.50 10.15 5.42
CA ASP A 138 9.24 11.28 5.97
C ASP A 138 9.11 11.46 7.48
N SER A 139 8.63 10.44 8.19
CA SER A 139 8.37 10.48 9.64
C SER A 139 7.41 11.60 10.04
N GLY A 140 6.52 12.01 9.13
CA GLY A 140 5.41 12.91 9.44
C GLY A 140 4.45 12.31 10.48
N SER A 141 3.64 13.16 11.10
CA SER A 141 2.59 12.70 12.00
C SER A 141 1.51 11.91 11.25
N MET A 142 0.99 10.85 11.87
CA MET A 142 -0.15 10.11 11.32
C MET A 142 -1.38 11.04 11.21
N PRO A 143 -1.94 11.26 10.01
CA PRO A 143 -3.10 12.13 9.86
C PRO A 143 -4.39 11.44 10.28
N VAL A 144 -5.42 12.24 10.56
CA VAL A 144 -6.80 11.75 10.60
C VAL A 144 -7.31 11.71 9.16
N ILE A 145 -7.60 10.51 8.66
CA ILE A 145 -8.15 10.31 7.31
C ILE A 145 -9.66 10.19 7.42
N ALA A 146 -10.40 11.01 6.68
CA ALA A 146 -11.84 10.89 6.62
C ALA A 146 -12.25 9.55 5.99
N PRO A 147 -13.20 8.78 6.57
CA PRO A 147 -13.55 7.45 6.08
C PRO A 147 -13.99 7.38 4.61
N ASN A 148 -14.59 8.46 4.09
CA ASN A 148 -15.02 8.54 2.70
C ASN A 148 -13.87 8.79 1.70
N CYS A 149 -12.65 8.99 2.20
CA CYS A 149 -11.41 9.11 1.47
C CYS A 149 -10.42 8.00 1.86
N SER A 150 -10.93 6.89 2.41
CA SER A 150 -10.11 5.77 2.84
C SER A 150 -10.67 4.41 2.41
N ILE A 151 -9.79 3.42 2.49
CA ILE A 151 -10.10 2.00 2.38
C ILE A 151 -9.70 1.31 3.67
N GLU A 152 -10.54 0.37 4.10
CA GLU A 152 -10.18 -0.62 5.08
C GLU A 152 -9.37 -1.74 4.41
N LEU A 153 -8.08 -1.82 4.73
CA LEU A 153 -7.18 -2.90 4.32
C LEU A 153 -7.34 -4.08 5.31
N GLN A 154 -8.23 -4.99 4.96
CA GLN A 154 -8.66 -6.12 5.79
C GLN A 154 -7.61 -7.24 5.91
N TRP A 155 -6.34 -6.90 6.18
CA TRP A 155 -5.21 -7.84 6.09
C TRP A 155 -5.36 -9.07 6.99
N ARG A 156 -6.00 -8.94 8.16
CA ARG A 156 -6.31 -10.07 9.05
C ARG A 156 -7.22 -11.09 8.37
N GLN A 157 -8.25 -10.59 7.67
CA GLN A 157 -9.12 -11.44 6.85
C GLN A 157 -8.34 -12.06 5.69
N TRP A 158 -7.49 -11.29 5.01
CA TRP A 158 -6.70 -11.79 3.88
C TRP A 158 -5.80 -12.95 4.29
N VAL A 159 -5.15 -12.85 5.45
CA VAL A 159 -4.35 -13.93 6.05
C VAL A 159 -5.24 -15.12 6.43
N GLN A 160 -6.30 -14.89 7.20
CA GLN A 160 -7.17 -15.95 7.72
C GLN A 160 -7.80 -16.78 6.60
N GLU A 161 -8.21 -16.13 5.52
CA GLU A 161 -8.80 -16.76 4.34
C GLU A 161 -7.76 -17.24 3.32
N LYS A 162 -6.45 -17.05 3.58
CA LYS A 162 -5.35 -17.39 2.67
C LYS A 162 -5.48 -16.75 1.29
N ILE A 163 -5.90 -15.49 1.26
CA ILE A 163 -6.02 -14.66 0.05
C ILE A 163 -4.63 -14.13 -0.36
N VAL A 164 -3.70 -14.01 0.58
CA VAL A 164 -2.36 -13.48 0.33
C VAL A 164 -1.31 -14.40 0.93
N ASP A 165 -0.14 -14.39 0.31
CA ASP A 165 1.03 -15.21 0.67
C ASP A 165 2.08 -14.39 1.42
N GLY A 166 1.89 -13.08 1.54
CA GLY A 166 2.75 -12.15 2.27
C GLY A 166 2.12 -10.77 2.38
N LEU A 167 2.61 -9.98 3.32
CA LEU A 167 2.18 -8.61 3.55
C LEU A 167 3.34 -7.65 3.31
N LEU A 168 3.11 -6.65 2.47
CA LEU A 168 4.03 -5.54 2.28
C LEU A 168 3.57 -4.38 3.17
N VAL A 169 4.31 -4.09 4.25
CA VAL A 169 3.85 -3.19 5.31
C VAL A 169 4.42 -1.80 5.13
N SER A 170 3.51 -0.83 5.02
CA SER A 170 3.80 0.60 5.14
C SER A 170 3.54 1.05 6.57
N VAL A 171 4.58 1.58 7.22
CA VAL A 171 4.57 1.99 8.62
C VAL A 171 5.57 3.13 8.81
N PRO A 172 5.30 4.10 9.70
CA PRO A 172 6.23 5.20 9.93
C PRO A 172 7.61 4.69 10.38
N PRO A 173 8.73 5.33 9.97
CA PRO A 173 10.08 4.85 10.27
C PRO A 173 10.36 4.66 11.77
N ALA A 174 9.88 5.57 12.62
CA ALA A 174 10.22 5.60 14.04
C ALA A 174 9.85 4.32 14.81
N ASP A 175 8.74 3.65 14.45
CA ASP A 175 8.21 2.48 15.17
C ASP A 175 8.10 1.22 14.29
N SER A 176 8.73 1.23 13.13
CA SER A 176 8.47 0.28 12.05
C SER A 176 8.68 -1.18 12.45
N VAL A 177 9.81 -1.47 13.08
CA VAL A 177 10.20 -2.82 13.51
C VAL A 177 9.26 -3.33 14.59
N ILE A 178 8.93 -2.50 15.58
CA ILE A 178 8.02 -2.85 16.68
C ILE A 178 6.63 -3.19 16.13
N GLN A 179 6.12 -2.38 15.20
CA GLN A 179 4.82 -2.60 14.57
C GLN A 179 4.83 -3.86 13.69
N CYS A 180 5.90 -4.09 12.92
CA CYS A 180 6.04 -5.32 12.12
C CYS A 180 6.11 -6.57 13.01
N GLN A 181 6.85 -6.53 14.12
CA GLN A 181 6.90 -7.62 15.10
C GLN A 181 5.53 -7.88 15.74
N LYS A 182 4.79 -6.82 16.07
CA LYS A 182 3.42 -6.94 16.58
C LYS A 182 2.54 -7.65 15.55
N MET A 183 2.54 -7.19 14.30
CA MET A 183 1.79 -7.85 13.24
C MET A 183 2.22 -9.32 13.06
N ARG A 184 3.52 -9.62 13.11
CA ARG A 184 4.06 -10.98 12.97
C ARG A 184 3.56 -11.93 14.06
N SER A 185 3.22 -11.41 15.24
CA SER A 185 2.62 -12.22 16.31
C SER A 185 1.17 -12.64 16.02
N GLU A 186 0.53 -12.04 15.02
CA GLU A 186 -0.87 -12.30 14.62
C GLU A 186 -0.98 -13.12 13.31
N THR A 187 0.13 -13.37 12.60
CA THR A 187 0.10 -14.07 11.31
C THR A 187 1.39 -14.83 11.04
N ASP A 188 1.30 -15.94 10.30
CA ASP A 188 2.45 -16.71 9.82
C ASP A 188 2.87 -16.38 8.39
N VAL A 189 2.14 -15.51 7.68
CA VAL A 189 2.62 -15.04 6.37
C VAL A 189 3.77 -14.05 6.57
N PRO A 190 4.79 -14.05 5.68
CA PRO A 190 5.90 -13.11 5.75
C PRO A 190 5.45 -11.65 5.77
N ILE A 191 6.10 -10.86 6.63
CA ILE A 191 5.97 -9.41 6.72
C ILE A 191 7.20 -8.75 6.10
N LEU A 192 6.97 -8.05 4.99
CA LEU A 192 7.99 -7.34 4.25
C LEU A 192 7.87 -5.84 4.55
N LEU A 193 8.90 -5.24 5.15
CA LEU A 193 8.92 -3.80 5.41
C LEU A 193 9.24 -3.04 4.12
N TRP A 194 8.39 -2.08 3.76
CA TRP A 194 8.56 -1.29 2.54
C TRP A 194 9.14 0.09 2.83
N ARG A 195 10.16 0.49 2.07
CA ARG A 195 10.76 1.83 2.12
C ARG A 195 10.93 2.44 0.76
N LYS A 196 10.49 3.68 0.64
CA LYS A 196 10.85 4.55 -0.46
C LYS A 196 12.18 5.22 -0.14
N VAL A 197 13.11 5.15 -1.07
CA VAL A 197 14.39 5.86 -0.98
C VAL A 197 14.46 6.87 -2.12
N ASP A 198 14.66 8.13 -1.77
CA ASP A 198 14.77 9.28 -2.67
C ASP A 198 16.16 9.90 -2.46
N PRO A 199 16.90 10.39 -3.46
CA PRO A 199 18.27 10.83 -3.23
C PRO A 199 18.31 12.24 -2.60
N ALA A 200 17.17 12.94 -2.56
CA ALA A 200 17.01 14.21 -1.86
C ALA A 200 16.67 14.03 -0.36
N VAL A 201 16.41 12.79 0.07
CA VAL A 201 16.26 12.42 1.48
C VAL A 201 17.55 12.76 2.24
N THR A 202 17.39 13.36 3.42
CA THR A 202 18.50 13.78 4.27
C THR A 202 19.27 12.59 4.83
N SER A 203 20.50 12.83 5.31
CA SER A 203 21.34 11.79 5.94
C SER A 203 20.62 11.04 7.06
N ASP A 204 19.81 11.75 7.85
CA ASP A 204 19.26 11.23 9.10
C ASP A 204 18.18 10.18 8.85
N GLN A 205 17.40 10.30 7.77
CA GLN A 205 16.42 9.28 7.36
C GLN A 205 17.11 8.01 6.85
N PHE A 206 18.28 8.14 6.23
CA PHE A 206 19.01 6.96 5.74
C PHE A 206 19.55 6.10 6.89
N SER A 207 20.00 6.71 7.98
CA SER A 207 20.40 5.98 9.18
C SER A 207 19.25 5.16 9.78
N LEU A 208 18.01 5.70 9.77
CA LEU A 208 16.83 4.94 10.21
C LEU A 208 16.58 3.72 9.32
N PHE A 209 16.71 3.87 8.00
CA PHE A 209 16.54 2.76 7.06
C PHE A 209 17.65 1.72 7.18
N GLU A 210 18.88 2.14 7.53
CA GLU A 210 19.99 1.23 7.82
C GLU A 210 19.69 0.36 9.05
N ASP A 211 19.22 0.96 10.15
CA ASP A 211 18.83 0.22 11.35
C ASP A 211 17.74 -0.81 11.03
N GLU A 212 16.71 -0.41 10.27
CA GLU A 212 15.65 -1.32 9.81
C GLU A 212 16.19 -2.49 8.98
N ALA A 213 17.10 -2.21 8.04
CA ALA A 213 17.73 -3.22 7.21
C ALA A 213 18.58 -4.19 8.05
N ILE A 214 19.33 -3.69 9.05
CA ILE A 214 20.07 -4.53 10.00
C ILE A 214 19.09 -5.45 10.74
N PHE A 215 17.96 -4.93 11.23
CA PHE A 215 16.96 -5.75 11.92
C PHE A 215 16.33 -6.83 11.03
N VAL A 216 16.20 -6.57 9.73
CA VAL A 216 15.79 -7.60 8.75
C VAL A 216 16.89 -8.67 8.62
N GLY A 217 18.16 -8.28 8.52
CA GLY A 217 19.30 -9.22 8.50
C GLY A 217 19.38 -10.09 9.77
N GLU A 218 19.00 -9.53 10.92
CA GLU A 218 18.83 -10.23 12.20
C GLU A 218 17.54 -11.08 12.28
N LYS A 219 16.74 -11.11 11.22
CA LYS A 219 15.47 -11.86 11.10
C LYS A 219 14.39 -11.43 12.10
N LYS A 220 14.39 -10.15 12.51
CA LYS A 220 13.32 -9.56 13.33
C LYS A 220 12.11 -9.13 12.50
N VAL A 221 12.30 -8.97 11.20
CA VAL A 221 11.28 -8.73 10.17
C VAL A 221 11.60 -9.67 9.01
N ASP A 222 10.58 -10.26 8.35
CA ASP A 222 10.79 -11.35 7.40
C ASP A 222 11.43 -10.90 6.08
N GLY A 223 11.34 -9.62 5.74
CA GLY A 223 12.04 -9.08 4.59
C GLY A 223 11.95 -7.57 4.44
N TYR A 224 12.64 -7.06 3.42
CA TYR A 224 12.81 -5.64 3.17
C TYR A 224 12.62 -5.34 1.68
N VAL A 225 11.82 -4.35 1.36
CA VAL A 225 11.56 -3.90 -0.01
C VAL A 225 11.96 -2.44 -0.13
N VAL A 226 12.90 -2.16 -1.03
CA VAL A 226 13.35 -0.80 -1.31
C VAL A 226 12.80 -0.33 -2.66
N HIS A 227 11.96 0.70 -2.62
CA HIS A 227 11.52 1.43 -3.79
C HIS A 227 12.43 2.64 -4.03
N ALA A 228 13.42 2.49 -4.90
CA ALA A 228 14.30 3.58 -5.32
C ALA A 228 13.60 4.47 -6.35
N MET A 229 13.42 5.77 -6.06
CA MET A 229 12.80 6.70 -6.99
C MET A 229 13.76 7.22 -8.06
N PHE A 230 13.53 6.85 -9.31
CA PHE A 230 14.36 7.28 -10.44
C PHE A 230 13.96 8.65 -11.03
N ILE A 231 12.75 9.15 -10.74
CA ILE A 231 12.15 10.31 -11.44
C ILE A 231 12.73 11.67 -10.99
N TRP A 232 13.32 11.78 -9.79
CA TRP A 232 13.94 13.03 -9.30
C TRP A 232 15.39 13.25 -9.77
N MET A 233 15.84 12.49 -10.79
CA MET A 233 17.14 12.68 -11.46
C MET A 233 17.25 13.95 -12.32
N LYS A 234 16.28 14.89 -12.27
CA LYS A 234 16.44 16.20 -12.91
C LYS A 234 17.58 17.03 -12.30
N ASN A 235 17.89 16.84 -11.02
CA ASN A 235 18.92 17.60 -10.29
C ASN A 235 20.02 16.74 -9.64
N ALA A 236 19.92 15.40 -9.73
CA ALA A 236 20.98 14.47 -9.37
C ALA A 236 21.61 13.93 -10.67
N PRO A 237 22.75 14.47 -11.14
CA PRO A 237 23.26 14.21 -12.48
C PRO A 237 23.81 12.79 -12.69
N ARG A 238 23.81 11.91 -11.68
CA ARG A 238 24.43 10.58 -11.77
C ARG A 238 23.59 9.51 -11.12
N PHE A 239 23.29 8.48 -11.91
CA PHE A 239 22.81 7.17 -11.48
C PHE A 239 23.73 6.50 -10.44
N GLY A 240 24.95 7.03 -10.24
CA GLY A 240 25.99 6.51 -9.34
C GLY A 240 25.88 6.89 -7.86
N ASP A 241 24.94 7.75 -7.45
CA ASP A 241 24.80 8.14 -6.04
C ASP A 241 23.88 7.20 -5.23
N TYR A 242 22.90 6.58 -5.90
CA TYR A 242 22.05 5.54 -5.32
C TYR A 242 22.77 4.22 -5.02
N PRO A 243 23.59 3.66 -5.93
CA PRO A 243 24.13 2.32 -5.80
C PRO A 243 24.82 2.09 -4.45
N PRO A 244 25.74 2.93 -3.95
CA PRO A 244 26.43 2.62 -2.70
C PRO A 244 25.49 2.52 -1.50
N LYS A 245 24.58 3.48 -1.36
CA LYS A 245 23.59 3.54 -0.28
C LYS A 245 22.52 2.44 -0.41
N LEU A 246 21.95 2.25 -1.60
CA LEU A 246 20.97 1.20 -1.85
C LEU A 246 21.56 -0.20 -1.61
N TRP A 247 22.76 -0.48 -2.15
CA TRP A 247 23.44 -1.76 -1.95
C TRP A 247 23.87 -1.95 -0.49
N HIS A 248 24.17 -0.86 0.23
CA HIS A 248 24.42 -0.91 1.67
C HIS A 248 23.19 -1.43 2.43
N LEU A 249 22.01 -0.84 2.20
CA LEU A 249 20.76 -1.32 2.81
C LEU A 249 20.48 -2.79 2.46
N ILE A 250 20.66 -3.17 1.19
CA ILE A 250 20.45 -4.55 0.74
C ILE A 250 21.39 -5.51 1.50
N ARG A 251 22.66 -5.15 1.67
CA ARG A 251 23.64 -5.98 2.41
C ARG A 251 23.28 -6.11 3.89
N CYS A 252 22.88 -5.02 4.53
CA CYS A 252 22.36 -5.07 5.90
C CYS A 252 21.18 -6.05 6.00
N ALA A 253 20.22 -5.95 5.06
CA ALA A 253 19.03 -6.80 5.02
C ALA A 253 19.32 -8.28 4.70
N THR A 254 20.44 -8.60 4.03
CA THR A 254 20.87 -9.99 3.81
C THR A 254 21.71 -10.56 4.95
N GLY A 255 22.05 -9.74 5.96
CA GLY A 255 22.96 -10.12 7.05
C GLY A 255 24.43 -10.21 6.61
N GLU A 256 24.78 -9.66 5.45
CA GLU A 256 26.18 -9.50 5.05
C GLU A 256 26.81 -8.41 5.92
N ASN A 257 27.98 -8.68 6.53
CA ASN A 257 28.71 -7.73 7.38
C ASN A 257 28.92 -6.40 6.65
N SER A 258 28.07 -5.43 6.97
CA SER A 258 28.12 -4.07 6.47
C SER A 258 29.05 -3.27 7.38
N VAL A 259 30.33 -3.19 7.02
CA VAL A 259 31.20 -2.17 7.61
C VAL A 259 30.54 -0.83 7.28
N HIS A 260 30.11 -0.08 8.31
CA HIS A 260 29.48 1.24 8.14
C HIS A 260 30.28 2.05 7.11
N MET A 261 29.60 2.60 6.10
CA MET A 261 30.23 3.60 5.25
C MET A 261 30.52 4.82 6.12
N VAL A 262 31.79 5.00 6.49
CA VAL A 262 32.31 6.23 7.12
C VAL A 262 32.31 7.36 6.10
#